data_AF-A0A800AEB5-F1
#
_entry.id   AF-A0A800AEB5-F1
#
_cell.length_a   1.000
_cell.length_b   1.000
_cell.length_c   1.000
_cell.angle_alpha   90.00
_cell.angle_beta   90.00
_cell.angle_gamma   90.00
#
_symmetry.space_group_name_H-M   'P 1'
#
loop_
_entity.id
_entity.type
_entity.pdbx_description
1 polymer ?
#
loop_
_entity_poly.entity_id
_entity_poly.type
_entity_poly.pdbx_seq_one_letter_code
_entity_poly.pdbx_strand_id
1 'polypeptide(L)'
;MERGVFSNLEIAKLMNLWFINIKVDREERPDLDEIYMTATQLMTDGGGWPNSVFLTPDLKPFYAGTYFPPEDKFGRPGFPRILRAIQDAWVNQRKQVLTQSYRVAEAVARATGARIAKIGFRFLPPCLQNRLLLESLFT
;
A
#
# COMPACT_ATOMS: atom_id res chain seq x y z
N MET A 1 18.43 0.88 -6.67
CA MET A 1 18.53 -0.28 -5.74
C MET A 1 17.32 -1.23 -5.82
N GLU A 2 16.23 -0.82 -6.48
CA GLU A 2 14.90 -1.47 -6.37
C GLU A 2 14.54 -2.36 -7.56
N ARG A 3 15.30 -2.28 -8.67
CA ARG A 3 15.08 -3.10 -9.87
C ARG A 3 15.04 -4.60 -9.54
N GLY A 4 15.77 -5.07 -8.53
CA GLY A 4 15.83 -6.48 -8.19
C GLY A 4 14.50 -7.08 -7.70
N VAL A 5 13.74 -6.34 -6.87
CA VAL A 5 12.50 -6.87 -6.27
C VAL A 5 11.37 -6.89 -7.29
N PHE A 6 11.17 -5.78 -8.01
CA PHE A 6 10.08 -5.64 -8.97
C PHE A 6 10.34 -6.31 -10.33
N SER A 7 11.60 -6.64 -10.65
CA SER A 7 11.93 -7.44 -11.84
C SER A 7 11.92 -8.94 -11.58
N ASN A 8 11.72 -9.38 -10.33
CA ASN A 8 11.59 -10.80 -10.02
C ASN A 8 10.21 -11.29 -10.49
N LEU A 9 10.21 -12.25 -11.43
CA LEU A 9 8.99 -12.74 -12.07
C LEU A 9 8.00 -13.36 -11.07
N GLU A 10 8.48 -14.05 -10.04
CA GLU A 10 7.61 -14.68 -9.05
C GLU A 10 6.95 -13.65 -8.15
N ILE A 11 7.67 -12.60 -7.77
CA ILE A 11 7.11 -11.47 -7.02
C ILE A 11 6.08 -10.74 -7.86
N ALA A 12 6.42 -10.44 -9.12
CA ALA A 12 5.52 -9.77 -10.06
C ALA A 12 4.23 -10.58 -10.30
N LYS A 13 4.30 -11.90 -10.38
CA LYS A 13 3.11 -12.78 -10.48
C LYS A 13 2.20 -12.63 -9.27
N LEU A 14 2.74 -12.66 -8.04
CA LEU A 14 1.94 -12.48 -6.82
C LEU A 14 1.29 -11.10 -6.78
N MET A 15 2.07 -10.06 -7.10
CA MET A 15 1.59 -8.68 -7.19
C MET A 15 0.44 -8.56 -8.19
N ASN A 16 0.62 -9.08 -9.41
CA ASN A 16 -0.37 -9.01 -10.48
C ASN A 16 -1.59 -9.91 -10.23
N LEU A 17 -1.52 -10.89 -9.34
CA LEU A 17 -2.63 -11.76 -9.01
C LEU A 17 -3.57 -11.11 -7.99
N TRP A 18 -3.01 -10.46 -6.96
CA TRP A 18 -3.77 -10.01 -5.80
C TRP A 18 -3.97 -8.50 -5.71
N PHE A 19 -3.08 -7.74 -6.34
CA PHE A 19 -3.01 -6.30 -6.22
C PHE A 19 -3.18 -5.60 -7.57
N ILE A 20 -3.58 -4.33 -7.49
CA ILE A 20 -3.45 -3.35 -8.57
C ILE A 20 -2.25 -2.49 -8.19
N ASN A 21 -1.18 -2.62 -8.96
CA ASN A 21 0.08 -1.94 -8.69
C ASN A 21 0.08 -0.56 -9.35
N ILE A 22 0.22 0.49 -8.53
CA ILE A 22 0.24 1.88 -8.97
C ILE A 22 1.62 2.45 -8.61
N LYS A 23 2.32 2.93 -9.64
CA LYS A 23 3.57 3.65 -9.47
C LYS A 23 3.26 5.14 -9.48
N VAL A 24 3.65 5.86 -8.42
CA VAL A 24 3.45 7.30 -8.34
C VAL A 24 4.81 7.98 -8.29
N ASP A 25 4.96 9.03 -9.10
CA ASP A 25 6.12 9.92 -9.06
C ASP A 25 5.82 11.08 -8.11
N ARG A 26 6.66 11.22 -7.07
CA ARG A 26 6.49 12.27 -6.05
C ARG A 26 6.81 13.67 -6.56
N GLU A 27 7.62 13.81 -7.62
CA GLU A 27 7.94 15.12 -8.18
C GLU A 27 6.75 15.66 -8.98
N GLU A 28 5.99 14.76 -9.62
CA GLU A 28 4.76 15.10 -10.33
C GLU A 28 3.55 15.22 -9.40
N ARG A 29 3.50 14.41 -8.33
CA ARG A 29 2.39 14.35 -7.35
C ARG A 29 2.87 14.47 -5.91
N PRO A 30 3.44 15.63 -5.51
CA PRO A 30 3.89 15.85 -4.13
C PRO A 30 2.72 15.84 -3.14
N ASP A 31 1.50 16.13 -3.61
CA ASP A 31 0.27 16.06 -2.84
C ASP A 31 -0.04 14.62 -2.35
N LEU A 32 0.20 13.62 -3.20
CA LEU A 32 0.01 12.21 -2.82
C LEU A 32 1.15 11.72 -1.93
N ASP A 33 2.39 12.15 -2.20
CA ASP A 33 3.53 11.80 -1.38
C ASP A 33 3.34 12.25 0.08
N GLU A 34 2.90 13.48 0.31
CA GLU A 34 2.64 14.00 1.66
C GLU A 34 1.57 13.19 2.41
N ILE A 35 0.44 12.90 1.76
CA ILE A 35 -0.66 12.13 2.34
C ILE A 35 -0.21 10.73 2.76
N TYR A 36 0.46 10.02 1.85
CA TYR A 36 0.84 8.63 2.10
C TYR A 36 2.11 8.48 2.92
N MET A 37 3.04 9.44 2.88
CA MET A 37 4.17 9.49 3.81
C MET A 37 3.66 9.71 5.24
N THR A 38 2.68 10.59 5.42
CA THR A 38 2.03 10.79 6.72
C THR A 38 1.38 9.49 7.21
N ALA A 39 0.70 8.75 6.33
CA ALA A 39 0.14 7.44 6.69
C ALA A 39 1.23 6.45 7.15
N THR A 40 2.37 6.40 6.45
CA THR A 40 3.50 5.53 6.82
C THR A 40 4.10 5.92 8.17
N GLN A 41 4.30 7.21 8.41
CA GLN A 41 4.80 7.72 9.69
C GLN A 41 3.86 7.38 10.84
N LEU A 42 2.55 7.53 10.65
CA LEU A 42 1.54 7.17 11.66
C LEU A 42 1.45 5.68 11.95
N MET A 43 1.80 4.82 10.98
CA MET A 43 1.73 3.36 11.14
C MET A 43 3.03 2.73 11.65
N THR A 44 4.18 3.31 11.31
CA THR A 44 5.49 2.68 11.51
C THR A 44 6.45 3.48 12.41
N ASP A 45 6.01 4.63 12.93
CA ASP A 45 6.81 5.60 13.69
C ASP A 45 8.10 6.05 12.96
N GLY A 46 8.14 5.84 11.65
CA GLY A 46 9.26 6.13 10.77
C GLY A 46 8.77 6.42 9.36
N GLY A 47 9.64 6.99 8.53
CA GLY A 47 9.30 7.35 7.16
C GLY A 47 10.55 7.36 6.29
N GLY A 48 10.35 7.19 4.99
CA GLY A 48 11.44 7.18 4.04
C GLY A 48 11.02 6.60 2.71
N TRP A 49 11.92 6.68 1.75
CA TRP A 49 11.72 6.15 0.40
C TRP A 49 12.60 4.91 0.17
N PRO A 50 12.13 3.93 -0.62
CA PRO A 50 10.82 3.87 -1.29
C PRO A 50 9.67 3.77 -0.29
N ASN A 51 8.55 4.44 -0.57
CA ASN A 51 7.37 4.40 0.30
C ASN A 51 6.31 3.48 -0.34
N SER A 52 6.07 2.33 0.28
CA SER A 52 5.14 1.31 -0.21
C SER A 52 3.91 1.25 0.70
N VAL A 53 2.75 1.59 0.15
CA VAL A 53 1.50 1.72 0.90
C VAL A 53 0.43 0.84 0.27
N PHE A 54 -0.22 0.03 1.10
CA PHE A 54 -1.31 -0.83 0.71
C PHE A 54 -2.63 -0.19 1.11
N LEU A 55 -3.49 -0.01 0.11
CA LEU A 55 -4.77 0.66 0.25
C LEU A 55 -5.92 -0.31 -0.01
N THR A 56 -7.02 -0.03 0.68
CA THR A 56 -8.32 -0.58 0.31
C THR A 56 -8.78 0.03 -1.02
N PRO A 57 -9.77 -0.59 -1.71
CA PRO A 57 -10.35 0.01 -2.91
C PRO A 57 -10.84 1.45 -2.71
N ASP A 58 -11.29 1.82 -1.52
CA ASP A 58 -11.69 3.20 -1.22
C ASP A 58 -10.52 4.17 -0.95
N LEU A 59 -9.31 3.84 -1.43
CA LEU A 59 -8.06 4.60 -1.30
C LEU A 59 -7.62 4.86 0.15
N LYS A 60 -8.01 4.00 1.09
CA LYS A 60 -7.64 4.16 2.50
C LYS A 60 -6.47 3.27 2.87
N PRO A 61 -5.38 3.84 3.43
CA PRO A 61 -4.21 3.07 3.80
C PRO A 61 -4.49 2.22 5.04
N PHE A 62 -4.06 0.97 5.01
CA PHE A 62 -4.16 0.06 6.17
C PHE A 62 -2.85 -0.67 6.50
N TYR A 63 -1.90 -0.67 5.57
CA TYR A 63 -0.55 -1.17 5.82
C TYR A 63 0.43 -0.32 5.01
N ALA A 64 1.60 -0.04 5.59
CA ALA A 64 2.62 0.75 4.96
C ALA A 64 4.00 0.30 5.43
N GLY A 65 5.01 0.55 4.61
CA GLY A 65 6.40 0.37 4.97
C GLY A 65 7.31 0.95 3.91
N THR A 66 8.59 1.01 4.23
CA THR A 66 9.59 1.58 3.33
C THR A 66 10.10 0.53 2.36
N TYR A 67 11.31 0.02 2.61
CA TYR A 67 11.94 -1.01 1.79
C TYR A 67 11.63 -2.42 2.31
N PHE A 68 11.08 -3.25 1.42
CA PHE A 68 10.88 -4.67 1.66
C PHE A 68 11.92 -5.49 0.87
N PRO A 69 12.75 -6.33 1.54
CA PRO A 69 13.74 -7.13 0.85
C PRO A 69 13.06 -8.22 -0.01
N PRO A 70 13.68 -8.70 -1.09
CA PRO A 70 13.10 -9.74 -1.95
C PRO A 70 12.92 -11.08 -1.22
N GLU A 71 13.73 -11.31 -0.18
CA GLU A 71 13.78 -12.53 0.60
C GLU A 71 13.81 -12.19 2.09
N ASP A 72 13.40 -13.14 2.92
CA ASP A 72 13.51 -13.01 4.38
C ASP A 72 15.00 -12.86 4.75
N LYS A 73 15.38 -11.73 5.35
CA LYS A 73 16.78 -11.46 5.77
C LYS A 73 16.83 -10.76 7.11
N PHE A 74 17.77 -11.19 7.97
CA PHE A 74 18.04 -10.59 9.28
C PHE A 74 16.79 -10.40 10.15
N GLY A 75 15.89 -11.40 10.15
CA GLY A 75 14.63 -11.34 10.91
C GLY A 75 13.56 -10.41 10.32
N ARG A 76 13.82 -9.80 9.16
CA ARG A 76 12.83 -9.00 8.43
C ARG A 76 12.13 -9.86 7.38
N PRO A 77 10.79 -9.82 7.31
CA PRO A 77 10.05 -10.55 6.30
C PRO A 77 10.37 -9.99 4.91
N GLY A 78 10.59 -10.89 3.97
CA GLY A 78 10.70 -10.59 2.56
C GLY A 78 9.35 -10.19 1.98
N PHE A 79 9.39 -9.48 0.87
CA PHE A 79 8.23 -8.96 0.19
C PHE A 79 7.21 -10.05 -0.18
N PRO A 80 7.58 -11.25 -0.67
CA PRO A 80 6.61 -12.33 -0.91
C PRO A 80 5.81 -12.74 0.33
N ARG A 81 6.45 -12.74 1.51
CA ARG A 81 5.80 -13.07 2.78
C ARG A 81 4.80 -11.99 3.16
N ILE A 82 5.18 -10.73 2.98
CA ILE A 82 4.29 -9.57 3.22
C ILE A 82 3.09 -9.61 2.28
N LEU A 83 3.29 -9.80 0.98
CA LEU A 83 2.21 -9.89 -0.01
C LEU A 83 1.20 -11.00 0.36
N ARG A 84 1.69 -12.17 0.77
CA ARG A 84 0.84 -13.27 1.24
C ARG A 84 0.07 -12.93 2.52
N ALA A 85 0.73 -12.32 3.50
CA ALA A 85 0.09 -11.95 4.76
C ALA A 85 -1.01 -10.88 4.55
N ILE A 86 -0.75 -9.91 3.67
CA ILE A 86 -1.72 -8.88 3.32
C ILE A 86 -2.92 -9.48 2.58
N GLN A 87 -2.67 -10.38 1.63
CA GLN A 87 -3.75 -11.09 0.93
C GLN A 87 -4.59 -11.94 1.89
N ASP A 88 -3.96 -12.66 2.81
CA ASP A 88 -4.65 -13.45 3.84
C ASP A 88 -5.53 -12.56 4.73
N ALA A 89 -4.97 -11.45 5.22
CA ALA A 89 -5.72 -10.48 6.02
C ALA A 89 -6.91 -9.90 5.25
N TRP A 90 -6.76 -9.65 3.95
CA TRP A 90 -7.83 -9.14 3.10
C TRP A 90 -8.97 -10.13 2.88
N VAL A 91 -8.65 -11.40 2.69
CA VAL A 91 -9.64 -12.46 2.45
C VAL A 91 -10.30 -12.89 3.76
N ASN A 92 -9.50 -13.17 4.78
CA ASN A 92 -9.96 -13.82 6.01
C ASN A 92 -10.30 -12.83 7.13
N GLN A 93 -9.74 -11.62 7.09
CA GLN A 93 -9.88 -10.62 8.16
C GLN A 93 -10.37 -9.26 7.65
N ARG A 94 -11.12 -9.26 6.54
CA ARG A 94 -11.55 -8.05 5.81
C ARG A 94 -12.13 -6.95 6.69
N LYS A 95 -12.99 -7.32 7.65
CA LYS A 95 -13.62 -6.34 8.56
C LYS A 95 -12.57 -5.58 9.39
N GLN A 96 -11.53 -6.27 9.84
CA GLN A 96 -10.44 -5.66 10.61
C GLN A 96 -9.61 -4.73 9.72
N VAL A 97 -9.28 -5.17 8.49
CA VAL A 97 -8.59 -4.35 7.49
C VAL A 97 -9.36 -3.06 7.21
N LEU A 98 -10.66 -3.15 6.93
CA LEU A 98 -11.51 -1.98 6.69
C LEU A 98 -11.52 -1.05 7.92
N THR A 99 -11.71 -1.60 9.12
CA THR A 99 -11.73 -0.83 10.37
C THR A 99 -10.42 -0.06 10.59
N GLN A 100 -9.28 -0.74 10.40
CA GLN A 100 -7.95 -0.14 10.45
C GLN A 100 -7.82 0.97 9.41
N SER A 101 -8.23 0.71 8.17
CA SER A 101 -8.12 1.68 7.07
C SER A 101 -8.88 2.98 7.34
N TYR A 102 -10.08 2.91 7.94
CA TYR A 102 -10.84 4.10 8.31
C TYR A 102 -10.14 4.90 9.41
N ARG A 103 -9.60 4.22 10.43
CA ARG A 103 -8.89 4.89 11.53
C ARG A 103 -7.66 5.65 11.06
N VAL A 104 -6.86 5.03 10.20
CA VAL A 104 -5.66 5.68 9.64
C VAL A 104 -6.05 6.82 8.71
N ALA A 105 -7.03 6.62 7.82
CA ALA A 105 -7.49 7.68 6.93
C ALA A 105 -7.98 8.93 7.68
N GLU A 106 -8.71 8.74 8.79
CA GLU A 106 -9.11 9.84 9.66
C GLU A 106 -7.93 10.53 10.34
N ALA A 107 -6.93 9.76 10.80
CA ALA A 107 -5.73 10.32 11.42
C ALA A 107 -4.91 11.15 10.42
N VAL A 108 -4.72 10.64 9.20
CA VAL A 108 -4.05 11.37 8.11
C VAL A 108 -4.80 12.65 7.76
N ALA A 109 -6.13 12.59 7.67
CA ALA A 109 -6.94 13.77 7.36
C ALA A 109 -6.84 14.86 8.43
N ARG A 110 -6.74 14.46 9.71
CA ARG A 110 -6.49 15.41 10.81
C ARG A 110 -5.10 16.03 10.76
N ALA A 111 -4.08 15.26 10.37
CA ALA A 111 -2.70 15.70 10.34
C ALA A 111 -2.38 16.63 9.14
N THR A 112 -2.93 16.33 7.97
CA THR A 112 -2.62 17.04 6.70
C THR A 112 -3.69 18.06 6.31
N GLY A 113 -4.87 18.02 6.94
CA GLY A 113 -6.05 18.77 6.48
C GLY A 113 -6.63 18.26 5.15
N ALA A 114 -6.00 17.28 4.50
CA ALA A 114 -6.44 16.68 3.25
C ALA A 114 -7.57 15.68 3.51
N ARG A 115 -8.63 15.72 2.68
CA ARG A 115 -9.65 14.66 2.70
C ARG A 115 -9.25 13.58 1.70
N ILE A 116 -9.00 12.36 2.18
CA ILE A 116 -8.96 11.19 1.29
C ILE A 116 -10.36 11.02 0.71
N ALA A 117 -10.52 11.42 -0.55
CA ALA A 117 -11.80 11.38 -1.24
C ALA A 117 -12.34 9.95 -1.26
N LYS A 118 -13.66 9.78 -1.07
CA LYS A 118 -14.36 8.56 -1.49
C LYS A 118 -14.34 8.53 -3.03
N ILE A 119 -13.23 8.13 -3.63
CA ILE A 119 -13.26 7.66 -5.01
C ILE A 119 -13.89 6.29 -4.93
N GLY A 120 -15.22 6.25 -5.02
CA GLY A 120 -15.91 4.99 -5.23
C GLY A 120 -15.41 4.44 -6.55
N PHE A 121 -14.75 3.27 -6.52
CA PHE A 121 -14.42 2.51 -7.73
C PHE A 121 -15.70 1.97 -8.38
N ARG A 122 -16.52 2.88 -8.89
CA ARG A 122 -17.73 2.56 -9.66
C ARG A 122 -17.39 2.16 -11.10
N PHE A 123 -16.11 2.25 -11.48
CA PHE A 123 -15.61 2.03 -12.84
C PHE A 123 -14.64 0.85 -13.00
N LEU A 124 -14.26 0.13 -11.94
CA LEU A 124 -13.49 -1.10 -12.13
C LEU A 124 -14.42 -2.25 -12.56
N PRO A 125 -14.01 -3.07 -13.54
CA PRO A 125 -14.74 -4.28 -13.87
C PRO A 125 -14.84 -5.19 -12.63
N PRO A 126 -15.91 -5.99 -12.49
CA PRO A 126 -16.18 -6.80 -11.29
C PRO A 126 -15.00 -7.69 -10.85
N CYS A 127 -14.16 -8.13 -11.79
CA CYS A 127 -12.96 -8.93 -11.52
C CYS A 127 -11.85 -8.17 -10.76
N LEU A 128 -11.86 -6.84 -10.77
CA LEU A 128 -10.86 -5.99 -10.12
C LEU A 128 -11.37 -5.34 -8.83
N GLN A 129 -12.68 -5.31 -8.60
CA GLN A 129 -13.31 -4.68 -7.42
C GLN A 129 -12.91 -5.32 -6.08
N ASN A 130 -12.43 -6.57 -6.10
CA ASN A 130 -11.99 -7.30 -4.92
C ASN A 130 -10.46 -7.31 -4.71
N ARG A 131 -9.69 -6.57 -5.52
CA ARG A 131 -8.24 -6.50 -5.37
C ARG A 131 -7.83 -5.32 -4.50
N LEU A 132 -6.73 -5.50 -3.78
CA LEU A 132 -6.10 -4.42 -3.02
C LEU A 132 -5.32 -3.51 -3.96
N LEU A 133 -5.14 -2.25 -3.58
CA LEU A 133 -4.23 -1.35 -4.28
C LEU A 133 -2.88 -1.39 -3.56
N LEU A 134 -1.82 -1.56 -4.34
CA LEU A 134 -0.47 -1.35 -3.88
C LEU A 134 0.04 -0.10 -4.56
N GLU A 135 0.11 0.99 -3.80
CA GLU A 135 0.74 2.23 -4.25
C GLU A 135 2.18 2.23 -3.79
N SER A 136 3.09 2.48 -4.72
CA SER A 136 4.50 2.63 -4.40
C SER A 136 5.00 3.92 -5.01
N LEU A 137 5.39 4.84 -4.11
CA LEU A 137 6.00 6.11 -4.43
C LEU A 137 7.50 5.89 -4.56
N PHE A 138 8.01 6.07 -5.77
CA PHE A 138 9.42 5.91 -6.06
C PHE A 138 10.03 7.24 -6.49
N THR A 139 11.29 7.43 -6.09
CA THR A 139 12.27 8.30 -6.73
C THR A 139 13.23 7.48 -7.54
#